data_AF-A0A7J0D9R2-F1
#
_entry.id   AF-A0A7J0D9R2-F1
#
_cell.length_a   1.000
_cell.length_b   1.000
_cell.length_c   1.000
_cell.angle_alpha   90.00
_cell.angle_beta   90.00
_cell.angle_gamma   90.00
#
_symmetry.space_group_name_H-M   'P 1'
#
loop_
_entity.id
_entity.type
_entity.pdbx_description
1 polymer ?
#
loop_
_entity_poly.entity_id
_entity_poly.type
_entity_poly.pdbx_seq_one_letter_code
_entity_poly.pdbx_strand_id
1 'polypeptide(L)'
;MAELARLVEAVFDDKASGDLSQRLRSDSSLKLGLEKFYSILRLGVEASGDGKLGFECWEKSQVQTACSLAYAIAYATRSLSVEQAQPIIVAVVQHSLEFAICYLEKSVSSSDDLTVQVCTPLALR
;
A
#
# COMPACT_ATOMS: atom_id res chain seq x y z
N MET A 1 16.37 -2.42 -4.76
CA MET A 1 16.26 -2.80 -3.34
C MET A 1 16.53 -1.61 -2.43
N ALA A 2 17.69 -0.94 -2.49
CA ALA A 2 18.05 0.18 -1.60
C ALA A 2 16.98 1.29 -1.49
N GLU A 3 16.46 1.80 -2.61
CA GLU A 3 15.43 2.87 -2.56
C GLU A 3 14.08 2.43 -1.97
N LEU A 4 13.71 1.15 -2.09
CA LEU A 4 12.48 0.65 -1.46
C LEU A 4 12.67 0.53 0.05
N ALA A 5 13.85 0.08 0.48
CA ALA A 5 14.21 0.06 1.90
C ALA A 5 14.22 1.48 2.50
N ARG A 6 14.79 2.46 1.79
CA ARG A 6 14.73 3.87 2.20
C ARG A 6 13.31 4.40 2.31
N LEU A 7 12.42 4.02 1.37
CA LEU A 7 11.02 4.42 1.45
C LEU A 7 10.36 3.84 2.72
N VAL A 8 10.57 2.55 2.99
CA VAL A 8 10.07 1.87 4.18
C VAL A 8 10.58 2.56 5.44
N GLU A 9 11.90 2.78 5.54
CA GLU A 9 12.50 3.50 6.68
C GLU A 9 11.88 4.88 6.86
N ALA A 10 11.69 5.64 5.76
CA ALA A 10 11.09 6.96 5.85
C ALA A 10 9.66 6.88 6.39
N VAL A 11 8.79 6.03 5.83
CA VAL A 11 7.35 5.99 6.20
C VAL A 11 7.05 5.41 7.57
N PHE A 12 7.95 4.59 8.12
CA PHE A 12 7.81 3.98 9.44
C PHE A 12 8.66 4.68 10.52
N ASP A 13 9.43 5.71 10.17
CA ASP A 13 10.13 6.54 11.16
C ASP A 13 9.14 7.50 11.84
N ASP A 14 8.80 7.17 13.09
CA ASP A 14 7.84 7.89 13.95
C ASP A 14 8.26 9.36 14.19
N LYS A 15 9.55 9.69 14.06
CA LYS A 15 10.06 11.06 14.25
C LYS A 15 9.84 11.96 13.03
N ALA A 16 9.49 11.40 11.88
CA ALA A 16 9.48 12.09 10.60
C ALA A 16 8.09 12.47 10.08
N SER A 17 7.01 12.14 10.80
CA SER A 17 5.63 12.23 10.25
C SER A 17 5.21 13.64 9.80
N GLY A 18 5.72 14.70 10.44
CA GLY A 18 5.46 16.09 10.03
C GLY A 18 6.20 16.52 8.75
N ASP A 19 7.35 15.91 8.45
CA ASP A 19 8.22 16.27 7.33
C ASP A 19 8.09 15.28 6.15
N LEU A 20 7.40 14.15 6.34
CA LEU A 20 7.39 13.08 5.36
C LEU A 20 6.76 13.50 4.03
N SER A 21 5.69 14.29 4.08
CA SER A 21 5.07 14.85 2.88
C SER A 21 6.00 15.78 2.10
N GLN A 22 6.89 16.52 2.78
CA GLN A 22 7.88 17.37 2.14
C GLN A 22 9.02 16.53 1.57
N ARG A 23 9.52 15.55 2.33
CA ARG A 23 10.56 14.61 1.90
C ARG A 23 10.16 13.79 0.69
N LEU A 24 8.92 13.25 0.66
CA LEU A 24 8.41 12.55 -0.53
C LEU A 24 8.37 13.46 -1.77
N ARG A 25 8.33 14.78 -1.59
CA ARG A 25 8.36 15.76 -2.69
C ARG A 25 9.77 16.19 -3.09
N SER A 26 10.71 16.27 -2.15
CA SER A 26 12.05 16.80 -2.40
C SER A 26 13.12 15.71 -2.61
N ASP A 27 12.94 14.52 -2.04
CA ASP A 27 13.92 13.44 -2.06
C ASP A 27 13.73 12.52 -3.28
N SER A 28 14.70 12.57 -4.20
CA SER A 28 14.69 11.76 -5.43
C SER A 28 14.79 10.26 -5.16
N SER A 29 15.40 9.84 -4.04
CA SER A 29 15.50 8.44 -3.68
C SER A 29 14.18 7.89 -3.16
N LEU A 30 13.43 8.68 -2.40
CA LEU A 30 12.07 8.33 -1.97
C LEU A 30 11.11 8.29 -3.16
N LYS A 31 11.24 9.23 -4.10
CA LYS A 31 10.49 9.19 -5.36
C LYS A 31 10.72 7.89 -6.12
N LEU A 32 11.98 7.46 -6.28
CA LEU A 32 12.31 6.20 -6.93
C LEU A 32 11.81 4.98 -6.12
N GLY A 33 11.78 5.09 -4.79
CA GLY A 33 11.12 4.13 -3.92
C GLY A 33 9.63 4.00 -4.21
N LEU A 34 8.92 5.12 -4.36
CA LEU A 34 7.49 5.16 -4.71
C LEU A 34 7.25 4.57 -6.10
N GLU A 35 8.09 4.87 -7.10
CA GLU A 35 8.00 4.29 -8.45
C GLU A 35 8.17 2.77 -8.46
N LYS A 36 9.08 2.25 -7.62
CA LYS A 36 9.26 0.81 -7.43
C LYS A 36 8.04 0.19 -6.74
N PHE A 37 7.53 0.84 -5.69
CA PHE A 37 6.35 0.35 -4.99
C PHE A 37 5.11 0.36 -5.89
N TYR A 38 4.91 1.42 -6.68
CA TYR A 38 3.89 1.49 -7.72
C TYR A 38 3.98 0.33 -8.71
N SER A 39 5.20 0.00 -9.16
CA SER A 39 5.42 -1.14 -10.06
C SER A 39 5.04 -2.47 -9.41
N ILE A 40 5.33 -2.64 -8.11
CA ILE A 40 4.92 -3.84 -7.35
C ILE A 40 3.39 -3.93 -7.29
N LEU A 41 2.69 -2.84 -6.96
CA LEU A 41 1.23 -2.82 -6.91
C LEU A 41 0.63 -3.19 -8.27
N ARG A 42 1.15 -2.59 -9.35
CA ARG A 42 0.71 -2.87 -10.73
C ARG A 42 0.91 -4.34 -11.09
N LEU A 43 2.09 -4.89 -10.82
CA LEU A 43 2.38 -6.31 -11.04
C LEU A 43 1.49 -7.21 -10.19
N GLY A 44 1.08 -6.75 -9.01
CA GLY A 44 0.15 -7.46 -8.14
C GLY A 44 -1.24 -7.62 -8.76
N VAL A 45 -1.76 -6.57 -9.42
CA VAL A 45 -3.09 -6.57 -10.05
C VAL A 45 -3.09 -6.93 -11.54
N GLU A 46 -1.92 -7.11 -12.14
CA GLU A 46 -1.82 -7.52 -13.53
C GLU A 46 -2.22 -8.99 -13.68
N ALA A 47 -3.13 -9.26 -14.63
CA ALA A 47 -3.56 -10.61 -14.93
C ALA A 47 -2.46 -11.37 -15.68
N SER A 48 -2.13 -12.54 -15.17
CA SER A 48 -1.27 -13.51 -15.83
C SER A 48 -2.04 -14.27 -16.93
N GLY A 49 -1.31 -14.97 -17.80
CA GLY A 49 -1.92 -15.73 -18.90
C GLY A 49 -2.87 -16.86 -18.47
N ASP A 50 -2.89 -17.21 -17.17
CA ASP A 50 -3.80 -18.17 -16.55
C ASP A 50 -5.05 -17.51 -15.93
N GLY A 51 -5.21 -16.19 -16.05
CA GLY A 51 -6.33 -15.43 -15.49
C GLY A 51 -6.21 -15.13 -14.00
N LYS A 52 -5.09 -15.48 -13.34
CA LYS A 52 -4.80 -15.09 -11.96
C LYS A 52 -4.13 -13.73 -11.90
N LEU A 53 -4.37 -13.00 -10.83
CA LEU A 53 -3.67 -11.76 -10.54
C LEU A 53 -2.29 -12.08 -9.96
N GLY A 54 -1.29 -11.24 -10.25
CA GLY A 54 0.08 -11.48 -9.80
C GLY A 54 0.22 -11.68 -8.29
N PHE A 55 -0.58 -10.99 -7.47
CA PHE A 55 -0.55 -11.15 -6.01
C PHE A 55 -1.02 -12.53 -5.54
N GLU A 56 -1.80 -13.27 -6.34
CA GLU A 56 -2.25 -14.62 -5.99
C GLU A 56 -1.08 -15.62 -5.92
N CYS A 57 0.07 -15.28 -6.52
CA CYS A 57 1.31 -16.04 -6.44
C CYS A 57 2.22 -15.60 -5.28
N TRP A 58 1.84 -14.57 -4.50
CA TRP A 58 2.63 -14.06 -3.40
C TRP A 58 2.32 -14.78 -2.09
N GLU A 59 3.28 -14.78 -1.17
CA GLU A 59 3.03 -15.20 0.20
C GLU A 59 2.12 -14.19 0.93
N LYS A 60 1.34 -14.66 1.90
CA LYS A 60 0.48 -13.79 2.73
C LYS A 60 1.29 -12.66 3.40
N SER A 61 2.51 -12.94 3.81
CA SER A 61 3.46 -11.98 4.39
C SER A 61 3.82 -10.85 3.41
N GLN A 62 4.00 -11.17 2.12
CA GLN A 62 4.31 -10.21 1.07
C GLN A 62 3.11 -9.31 0.78
N VAL A 63 1.91 -9.88 0.70
CA VAL A 63 0.67 -9.11 0.56
C VAL A 63 0.47 -8.18 1.74
N GLN A 64 0.62 -8.69 2.97
CA GLN A 64 0.51 -7.88 4.19
C GLN A 64 1.52 -6.74 4.20
N THR A 65 2.77 -7.01 3.79
CA THR A 65 3.82 -5.98 3.70
C THR A 65 3.45 -4.89 2.70
N ALA A 66 2.93 -5.26 1.52
CA ALA A 66 2.46 -4.30 0.53
C ALA A 66 1.30 -3.45 1.09
N CYS A 67 0.31 -4.07 1.74
CA CYS A 67 -0.80 -3.36 2.36
C CYS A 67 -0.34 -2.41 3.48
N SER A 68 0.59 -2.83 4.34
CA SER A 68 1.14 -1.99 5.41
C SER A 68 1.89 -0.78 4.87
N LEU A 69 2.70 -0.97 3.81
CA LEU A 69 3.42 0.13 3.17
C LEU A 69 2.45 1.09 2.48
N ALA A 70 1.46 0.58 1.75
CA ALA A 70 0.39 1.38 1.14
C ALA A 70 -0.35 2.23 2.18
N TYR A 71 -0.73 1.62 3.30
CA TYR A 71 -1.38 2.32 4.40
C TYR A 71 -0.50 3.44 4.98
N ALA A 72 0.78 3.16 5.24
CA ALA A 72 1.70 4.14 5.79
C ALA A 72 1.89 5.35 4.85
N ILE A 73 2.01 5.10 3.54
CA ILE A 73 2.09 6.16 2.52
C ILE A 73 0.80 6.98 2.51
N ALA A 74 -0.37 6.32 2.40
CA ALA A 74 -1.66 7.00 2.38
C ALA A 74 -1.90 7.83 3.64
N TYR A 75 -1.51 7.31 4.81
CA TYR A 75 -1.58 8.02 6.07
C TYR A 75 -0.69 9.26 6.09
N ALA A 76 0.57 9.14 5.63
CA ALA A 76 1.50 10.26 5.59
C ALA A 76 1.11 11.35 4.59
N THR A 77 0.34 11.01 3.56
CA THR A 77 -0.08 11.94 2.51
C THR A 77 -1.52 12.44 2.67
N ARG A 78 -2.25 11.99 3.70
CA ARG A 78 -3.69 12.26 3.89
C ARG A 78 -4.07 13.75 3.98
N SER A 79 -3.12 14.59 4.41
CA SER A 79 -3.33 16.03 4.58
C SER A 79 -2.83 16.84 3.39
N LEU A 80 -2.28 16.20 2.35
CA LEU A 80 -1.88 16.89 1.13
C LEU A 80 -3.11 17.14 0.25
N SER A 81 -3.20 18.35 -0.31
CA SER A 81 -4.15 18.59 -1.40
C SER A 81 -3.63 17.94 -2.69
N VAL A 82 -4.52 17.63 -3.63
CA VAL A 82 -4.16 16.98 -4.90
C VAL A 82 -3.22 17.87 -5.72
N GLU A 83 -3.39 19.18 -5.66
CA GLU A 83 -2.55 20.18 -6.35
C GLU A 83 -1.12 20.22 -5.78
N GLN A 84 -0.97 19.84 -4.50
CA GLN A 84 0.31 19.80 -3.80
C GLN A 84 0.98 18.42 -3.89
N ALA A 85 0.22 17.38 -4.21
CA ALA A 85 0.71 16.01 -4.29
C ALA A 85 1.48 15.79 -5.59
N GLN A 86 2.63 15.11 -5.50
CA GLN A 86 3.31 14.67 -6.70
C GLN A 86 2.48 13.61 -7.43
N PRO A 87 2.48 13.58 -8.78
CA PRO A 87 1.72 12.61 -9.55
C PRO A 87 1.97 11.16 -9.13
N ILE A 88 3.21 10.82 -8.74
CA ILE A 88 3.56 9.47 -8.30
C ILE A 88 2.88 9.08 -6.97
N ILE A 89 2.70 10.04 -6.04
CA ILE A 89 2.00 9.79 -4.78
C ILE A 89 0.54 9.45 -5.06
N VAL A 90 -0.10 10.23 -5.93
CA VAL A 90 -1.50 10.01 -6.34
C VAL A 90 -1.64 8.64 -7.00
N ALA A 91 -0.74 8.30 -7.93
CA ALA A 91 -0.73 7.00 -8.60
C ALA A 91 -0.57 5.82 -7.63
N VAL A 92 0.35 5.93 -6.66
CA VAL A 92 0.55 4.91 -5.62
C VAL A 92 -0.71 4.72 -4.78
N VAL A 93 -1.35 5.81 -4.32
CA VAL A 93 -2.58 5.72 -3.50
C VAL A 93 -3.73 5.09 -4.32
N GLN A 94 -3.88 5.48 -5.58
CA GLN A 94 -4.89 4.91 -6.47
C GLN A 94 -4.67 3.41 -6.72
N HIS A 95 -3.45 2.99 -7.09
CA HIS A 95 -3.15 1.57 -7.30
C HIS A 95 -3.19 0.76 -6.00
N SER A 96 -2.94 1.38 -4.85
CA SER A 96 -3.12 0.72 -3.55
C SER A 96 -4.58 0.37 -3.30
N LEU A 97 -5.50 1.25 -3.69
CA LEU A 97 -6.94 1.00 -3.59
C LEU A 97 -7.39 -0.11 -4.55
N GLU A 98 -6.94 -0.07 -5.80
CA GLU A 98 -7.19 -1.13 -6.78
C GLU A 98 -6.69 -2.49 -6.28
N PHE A 99 -5.44 -2.55 -5.80
CA PHE A 99 -4.87 -3.74 -5.20
C PHE A 99 -5.72 -4.27 -4.03
N ALA A 100 -6.15 -3.39 -3.12
CA ALA A 100 -6.99 -3.77 -1.99
C ALA A 100 -8.36 -4.31 -2.43
N ILE A 101 -9.00 -3.69 -3.42
CA ILE A 101 -10.28 -4.15 -3.97
C ILE A 101 -10.12 -5.54 -4.59
N CYS A 102 -9.14 -5.71 -5.49
CA CYS A 102 -8.89 -6.99 -6.14
C CYS A 102 -8.57 -8.09 -5.14
N TYR A 103 -7.75 -7.79 -4.11
CA TYR A 103 -7.45 -8.74 -3.04
C TYR A 103 -8.72 -9.15 -2.27
N LEU A 104 -9.58 -8.18 -1.92
CA LEU A 104 -10.83 -8.45 -1.22
C LEU A 104 -11.77 -9.32 -2.07
N GLU A 105 -11.98 -8.96 -3.34
CA GLU A 105 -12.84 -9.73 -4.27
C GLU A 105 -12.39 -11.19 -4.39
N LYS A 106 -11.08 -11.43 -4.50
CA LYS A 106 -10.51 -12.79 -4.55
C LYS A 106 -10.62 -13.50 -3.21
N SER A 107 -10.41 -12.80 -2.10
CA SER A 107 -10.53 -13.39 -0.76
C SER A 107 -11.97 -13.81 -0.43
N VAL A 108 -12.96 -13.04 -0.87
CA VAL A 108 -14.39 -13.37 -0.74
C VAL A 108 -14.75 -14.56 -1.63
N SER A 109 -14.23 -14.59 -2.86
CA SER A 109 -14.47 -15.69 -3.82
C SER A 109 -13.80 -17.01 -3.41
N SER A 110 -12.69 -16.96 -2.66
CA SER A 110 -11.99 -18.13 -2.12
C SER A 110 -12.58 -18.60 -0.77
N SER A 111 -13.50 -17.83 -0.20
CA SER A 111 -14.02 -18.04 1.13
C SER A 111 -15.42 -18.66 1.08
N ASP A 112 -15.47 -19.99 1.08
CA ASP A 112 -16.64 -20.72 1.55
C ASP A 112 -16.78 -20.67 3.09
N ASP A 113 -15.88 -19.97 3.84
CA ASP A 113 -15.78 -20.15 5.31
C ASP A 113 -15.36 -18.90 6.16
N LEU A 114 -15.51 -17.65 5.68
CA LEU A 114 -15.28 -16.46 6.51
C LEU A 114 -16.48 -16.17 7.41
N THR A 115 -16.53 -16.84 8.54
CA THR A 115 -17.18 -16.30 9.74
C THR A 115 -16.51 -14.96 10.08
N VAL A 116 -17.19 -13.87 9.74
CA VAL A 116 -16.82 -12.52 10.18
C VAL A 116 -17.05 -12.47 11.69
N GLN A 117 -16.07 -12.91 12.47
CA GLN A 117 -16.06 -12.65 13.90
C GLN A 117 -15.62 -11.20 14.09
N VAL A 118 -16.63 -10.32 14.11
CA VAL A 118 -16.48 -8.92 14.49
C VAL A 118 -15.83 -8.89 15.86
N CYS A 119 -14.57 -8.48 15.91
CA CYS A 119 -13.88 -8.18 17.15
C CYS A 119 -14.49 -6.88 17.69
N THR A 120 -15.58 -6.98 18.45
CA THR A 120 -16.05 -5.86 19.26
C THR A 120 -15.05 -5.62 20.39
N PRO A 121 -14.55 -4.39 20.56
CA PRO A 121 -13.66 -4.08 21.67
C PRO A 121 -14.45 -4.19 22.97
N LEU A 122 -13.91 -4.97 23.91
CA LEU A 122 -14.29 -4.90 25.32
C LEU A 122 -14.14 -3.46 25.83
N ALA A 123 -15.25 -2.78 26.10
CA ALA A 123 -15.29 -1.64 27.02
C ALA A 123 -16.73 -1.32 27.50
N LEU A 124 -16.95 -1.52 28.80
CA LEU A 124 -17.83 -0.77 29.71
C LEU A 124 -19.37 -0.92 29.60
N ARG A 125 -19.93 -1.86 30.37
CA ARG A 125 -20.86 -1.56 31.48
C ARG A 125 -21.09 -2.77 32.38
#